data_AF-A0A7S7SN20-F1
#
_entry.id   AF-A0A7S7SN20-F1
#
_cell.length_a   1.000
_cell.length_b   1.000
_cell.length_c   1.000
_cell.angle_alpha   90.00
_cell.angle_beta   90.00
_cell.angle_gamma   90.00
#
_symmetry.space_group_name_H-M   'P 1'
#
loop_
_entity.id
_entity.type
_entity.pdbx_description
1 polymer ?
#
loop_
_entity_poly.entity_id
_entity_poly.type
_entity_poly.pdbx_seq_one_letter_code
_entity_poly.pdbx_strand_id
1 'polypeptide(L)' 'MNGGPHGLHPIGASWVNRHEDAARNRAACQACHGTDYRGTILSKMQADRTMAGRTFTKGTVIGCHSCHNGPNGD' A
#
# COMPACT_ATOMS: atom_id res chain seq x y z
N MET A 1 -1.51 17.75 4.93
CA MET A 1 -2.13 16.77 4.01
C MET A 1 -3.51 16.46 4.57
N ASN A 2 -4.58 17.02 4.01
CA ASN A 2 -5.94 16.76 4.50
C ASN A 2 -6.58 15.60 3.70
N GLY A 3 -5.85 14.49 3.57
CA GLY A 3 -6.32 13.29 2.86
C GLY A 3 -7.74 12.96 3.30
N GLY A 4 -8.62 12.64 2.35
CA GLY A 4 -10.09 12.59 2.52
C GLY A 4 -10.59 11.68 3.66
N PRO A 5 -11.87 11.30 3.72
CA PRO A 5 -12.49 10.70 4.92
C PRO A 5 -11.79 9.45 5.48
N HIS A 6 -10.92 8.81 4.69
CA HIS A 6 -10.16 7.62 5.05
C HIS A 6 -8.63 7.85 5.19
N GLY A 7 -8.16 9.10 5.20
CA GLY A 7 -6.76 9.44 5.50
C GLY A 7 -5.72 8.84 4.54
N LEU A 8 -6.03 8.81 3.24
CA LEU A 8 -5.15 8.20 2.24
C LEU A 8 -3.77 8.87 2.23
N HIS A 9 -2.75 8.05 2.51
CA HIS A 9 -1.36 8.38 2.21
C HIS A 9 -1.18 8.54 0.68
N PRO A 10 -0.08 9.19 0.23
CA PRO A 10 0.26 9.21 -1.20
C PRO A 10 0.31 7.80 -1.79
N ILE A 11 -0.11 7.67 -3.05
CA ILE A 11 -0.12 6.41 -3.82
C ILE A 11 0.57 6.63 -5.18
N GLY A 12 0.85 5.55 -5.92
CA GLY A 12 1.49 5.67 -7.23
C GLY A 12 3.02 5.50 -7.17
N ALA A 13 3.70 5.93 -8.24
CA ALA A 13 5.15 5.83 -8.34
C ALA A 13 5.89 6.62 -7.24
N SER A 14 5.34 7.75 -6.77
CA SER A 14 5.91 8.51 -5.65
C SER A 14 5.87 7.74 -4.33
N TRP A 15 4.84 6.93 -4.10
CA TRP A 15 4.74 6.05 -2.93
C TRP A 15 5.80 4.95 -2.96
N VAL A 16 6.00 4.31 -4.11
CA VAL A 16 7.05 3.29 -4.28
C VAL A 16 8.41 3.79 -3.78
N ASN A 17 8.78 5.04 -4.10
CA ASN A 17 10.08 5.59 -3.73
C ASN A 17 10.19 6.15 -2.30
N ARG A 18 9.08 6.25 -1.55
CA ARG A 18 9.07 6.96 -0.25
C ARG A 18 8.43 6.19 0.89
N HIS A 19 7.79 5.06 0.60
CA HIS A 19 7.08 4.29 1.61
C HIS A 19 7.99 3.65 2.65
N GLU A 20 9.30 3.54 2.39
CA GLU A 20 10.29 3.05 3.36
C GLU A 20 10.30 3.85 4.66
N ASP A 21 10.15 5.18 4.57
CA ASP A 21 10.14 6.03 5.76
C ASP A 21 8.83 5.85 6.55
N ALA A 22 7.71 5.77 5.83
CA ALA A 22 6.42 5.44 6.44
C ALA A 22 6.41 4.04 7.08
N ALA A 23 7.13 3.08 6.46
CA ALA A 23 7.28 1.72 6.96
C ALA A 23 8.09 1.62 8.25
N ARG A 24 8.74 2.70 8.71
CA ARG A 24 9.29 2.75 10.08
C ARG A 24 8.20 2.60 11.14
N ASN A 25 6.96 3.00 10.83
CA ASN A 25 5.78 2.77 11.67
C ASN A 25 4.77 1.84 10.98
N ARG A 26 5.09 0.54 10.92
CA ARG A 26 4.27 -0.48 10.26
C ARG A 26 2.87 -0.63 10.84
N ALA A 27 2.70 -0.38 12.14
CA ALA A 27 1.40 -0.49 12.80
C ALA A 27 0.36 0.46 12.18
N ALA A 28 0.78 1.63 11.67
CA ALA A 28 -0.10 2.56 10.99
C ALA A 28 -0.70 1.98 9.70
N CYS A 29 -0.01 1.03 9.04
CA CYS A 29 -0.50 0.40 7.82
C CYS A 29 -1.61 -0.62 8.09
N GLN A 30 -1.62 -1.24 9.28
CA GLN A 30 -2.47 -2.38 9.60
C GLN A 30 -3.97 -2.03 9.57
N ALA A 31 -4.32 -0.77 9.84
CA ALA A 31 -5.70 -0.30 9.80
C ALA A 31 -6.40 -0.58 8.46
N CYS A 32 -5.66 -0.50 7.35
CA CYS A 32 -6.19 -0.76 6.01
C CYS A 32 -5.60 -2.02 5.36
N HIS A 33 -4.35 -2.36 5.70
CA HIS A 33 -3.62 -3.47 5.06
C HIS A 33 -3.57 -4.76 5.90
N GLY A 34 -4.23 -4.78 7.07
CA GLY A 34 -4.32 -5.96 7.92
C GLY A 34 -3.09 -6.17 8.80
N THR A 35 -3.25 -6.92 9.88
CA THR A 35 -2.15 -7.24 10.82
C THR A 35 -1.10 -8.18 10.22
N ASP A 36 -1.46 -8.90 9.15
CA ASP A 36 -0.58 -9.77 8.37
C ASP A 36 0.03 -9.09 7.14
N TYR A 37 -0.31 -7.81 6.89
CA TYR A 37 0.20 -7.00 5.78
C TYR A 37 -0.07 -7.58 4.38
N ARG A 38 -1.04 -8.48 4.24
CA ARG A 38 -1.47 -9.02 2.93
C ARG A 38 -2.47 -8.11 2.22
N GLY A 39 -3.05 -7.16 2.94
CA GLY A 39 -4.10 -6.28 2.46
C GLY A 39 -5.48 -6.74 2.95
N THR A 40 -6.43 -5.80 2.97
CA THR A 40 -7.84 -6.08 3.27
C THR A 40 -8.73 -5.51 2.17
N ILE A 41 -10.04 -5.66 2.31
CA ILE A 41 -10.99 -4.99 1.41
C ILE A 41 -10.78 -3.46 1.37
N LEU A 42 -10.29 -2.86 2.46
CA LEU A 42 -10.04 -1.42 2.55
C LEU A 42 -8.83 -0.98 1.72
N SER A 43 -7.92 -1.89 1.37
CA SER A 43 -6.74 -1.59 0.55
C SER A 43 -6.93 -1.91 -0.94
N LYS A 44 -8.19 -2.03 -1.40
CA LYS A 44 -8.48 -2.27 -2.81
C LYS A 44 -8.10 -1.08 -3.70
N MET A 45 -7.46 -1.40 -4.82
CA MET A 45 -7.14 -0.47 -5.90
C MET A 45 -8.42 0.13 -6.50
N GLN A 46 -8.55 1.46 -6.47
CA GLN A 46 -9.71 2.15 -7.05
C GLN A 46 -9.62 2.35 -8.57
N ALA A 47 -8.43 2.15 -9.14
CA ALA A 47 -8.15 2.28 -10.57
C ALA A 47 -6.91 1.44 -10.93
N ASP A 48 -6.77 1.12 -12.21
CA ASP A 48 -5.59 0.45 -12.74
C ASP A 48 -4.35 1.32 -12.56
N ARG A 49 -3.24 0.71 -12.11
CA ARG A 49 -1.98 1.40 -11.88
C ARG A 49 -0.81 0.52 -12.24
N THR A 50 0.14 1.08 -12.98
CA THR A 50 1.45 0.47 -13.22
C THR A 50 2.49 1.20 -12.39
N MET A 51 3.20 0.47 -11.52
CA MET A 51 4.21 1.00 -10.61
C MET A 51 5.33 -0.02 -10.46
N ALA A 52 6.60 0.43 -10.46
CA ALA A 52 7.77 -0.45 -10.35
C ALA A 52 7.76 -1.63 -11.36
N GLY A 53 7.29 -1.41 -12.59
CA GLY A 53 7.20 -2.45 -13.62
C GLY A 53 6.09 -3.49 -13.40
N ARG A 54 5.25 -3.33 -12.37
CA ARG A 54 4.11 -4.21 -12.08
C ARG A 54 2.79 -3.47 -12.34
N THR A 55 1.82 -4.16 -12.93
CA THR A 55 0.47 -3.62 -13.15
C THR A 55 -0.51 -4.24 -12.16
N PHE A 56 -1.21 -3.37 -11.44
CA PHE A 56 -2.28 -3.73 -10.51
C PHE A 56 -3.60 -3.22 -11.08
N THR A 57 -4.54 -4.12 -11.35
CA THR A 57 -5.87 -3.74 -11.86
C THR A 57 -6.75 -3.23 -10.73
N LYS A 58 -7.76 -2.44 -11.08
CA LYS A 58 -8.85 -2.05 -10.19
C LYS A 58 -9.42 -3.27 -9.48
N GLY A 59 -9.64 -3.13 -8.17
CA GLY A 59 -10.11 -4.19 -7.30
C GLY A 59 -9.02 -5.07 -6.70
N THR A 60 -7.76 -4.97 -7.16
CA THR A 60 -6.63 -5.68 -6.55
C THR A 60 -6.45 -5.22 -5.10
N VAL A 61 -6.38 -6.17 -4.18
CA VAL A 61 -6.02 -5.92 -2.77
C VAL A 61 -4.51 -5.77 -2.69
N ILE A 62 -4.04 -4.61 -2.22
CA ILE A 62 -2.61 -4.33 -2.09
C ILE A 62 -2.15 -4.49 -0.64
N GLY A 63 -0.94 -5.01 -0.46
CA GLY A 63 -0.25 -5.13 0.83
C GLY A 63 1.27 -5.16 0.62
N CYS A 64 2.04 -5.33 1.70
CA CYS A 64 3.51 -5.45 1.59
C CYS A 64 3.91 -6.61 0.67
N HIS A 65 3.14 -7.70 0.72
CA HIS A 65 3.35 -8.90 -0.08
C HIS A 65 3.12 -8.72 -1.59
N SER A 66 2.55 -7.59 -2.02
CA SER A 66 2.35 -7.30 -3.45
C SER A 66 3.68 -7.00 -4.17
N CYS A 67 4.71 -6.58 -3.43
CA CYS A 67 6.03 -6.29 -3.96
C CYS A 67 7.13 -7.14 -3.30
N HIS A 68 7.06 -7.30 -1.99
CA HIS A 68 8.07 -7.94 -1.13
C HIS A 68 7.59 -9.28 -0.57
N ASN A 69 8.46 -10.01 0.11
CA ASN A 69 8.14 -11.20 0.89
C ASN A 69 7.70 -10.88 2.33
N GLY A 70 7.29 -9.64 2.60
CA GLY A 70 6.81 -9.20 3.90
C GLY A 70 7.03 -7.70 4.15
N PRO A 71 6.69 -7.20 5.34
CA PRO A 71 6.84 -5.79 5.70
C PRO A 71 8.28 -5.40 6.08
N ASN A 72 9.24 -6.31 5.92
CA ASN A 72 10.67 -6.09 6.17
C ASN A 72 11.44 -5.68 4.91
N GLY A 73 10.83 -5.77 3.73
CA GLY A 73 11.47 -5.41 2.46
C GLY A 73 12.20 -6.54 1.74
N ASP A 74 12.13 -7.79 2.25
CA ASP A 74 12.71 -9.00 1.65
C ASP A 74 12.05 -9.44 0.32
#